data_AF-A0A7C5VFC5-F1
#
_entry.id   AF-A0A7C5VFC5-F1
#
_cell.length_a   1.000
_cell.length_b   1.000
_cell.length_c   1.000
_cell.angle_alpha   90.00
_cell.angle_beta   90.00
_cell.angle_gamma   90.00
#
_symmetry.space_group_name_H-M   'P 1'
#
loop_
_entity.id
_entity.type
_entity.pdbx_description
1 polymer ?
#
loop_
_entity_poly.entity_id
_entity_poly.type
_entity_poly.pdbx_seq_one_letter_code
_entity_poly.pdbx_strand_id
1 'polypeptide(L)'
;TTTSPENAEAFLEGAGLRGWFSLVLAGDVVPRKKPDPSIYLLAQERLGLKPQEGVVVEDSRNGLLSALGAGFPVIATPSLYTLDQDYREAAVLLPHLGEPGNPAPVLQGPRAGERVVVDLCYLEAVRTWWST
;
A
#
# COMPACT_ATOMS: atom_id res chain seq x y z
N THR A 1 -10.10 -0.50 -2.97
CA THR A 1 -10.62 -1.55 -3.88
C THR A 1 -11.87 -1.03 -4.60
N THR A 2 -12.23 -1.56 -5.77
CA THR A 2 -13.50 -1.28 -6.46
C THR A 2 -14.67 -2.12 -5.94
N THR A 3 -14.39 -3.10 -5.07
CA THR A 3 -15.39 -3.89 -4.35
C THR A 3 -16.26 -3.00 -3.46
N SER A 4 -17.55 -3.30 -3.33
CA SER A 4 -18.44 -2.60 -2.39
C SER A 4 -17.97 -2.76 -0.93
N PRO A 5 -18.28 -1.80 -0.04
CA PRO A 5 -18.01 -1.93 1.39
C PRO A 5 -18.53 -3.23 1.99
N GLU A 6 -19.77 -3.61 1.68
CA GLU A 6 -20.40 -4.84 2.18
C GLU A 6 -19.63 -6.10 1.78
N ASN A 7 -19.20 -6.19 0.52
CA ASN A 7 -18.43 -7.33 0.04
C ASN A 7 -17.02 -7.38 0.64
N ALA A 8 -16.40 -6.20 0.85
CA ALA A 8 -15.10 -6.13 1.50
C ALA A 8 -15.18 -6.57 2.97
N GLU A 9 -16.20 -6.11 3.70
CA GLU A 9 -16.45 -6.51 5.09
C GLU A 9 -16.76 -8.01 5.19
N ALA A 10 -17.69 -8.52 4.39
CA ALA A 10 -18.03 -9.94 4.39
C ALA A 10 -16.83 -10.86 4.08
N PHE A 11 -15.95 -10.44 3.16
CA PHE A 11 -14.72 -11.17 2.86
C PHE A 11 -13.78 -11.19 4.07
N LEU A 12 -13.56 -10.04 4.73
CA LEU A 12 -12.69 -9.94 5.89
C LEU A 12 -13.23 -10.72 7.09
N GLU A 13 -14.54 -10.74 7.30
CA GLU A 13 -15.20 -11.56 8.31
C GLU A 13 -15.04 -13.05 8.02
N GLY A 14 -15.36 -13.49 6.80
CA GLY A 14 -15.24 -14.89 6.38
C GLY A 14 -13.80 -15.43 6.44
N ALA A 15 -12.81 -14.55 6.24
CA ALA A 15 -11.39 -14.89 6.38
C ALA A 15 -10.87 -14.82 7.82
N GLY A 16 -11.67 -14.36 8.79
CA GLY A 16 -11.23 -14.14 10.17
C GLY A 16 -10.22 -13.00 10.33
N LEU A 17 -10.12 -12.11 9.33
CA LEU A 17 -9.13 -11.02 9.28
C LEU A 17 -9.70 -9.68 9.74
N ARG A 18 -11.02 -9.56 9.92
CA ARG A 18 -11.65 -8.28 10.22
C ARG A 18 -11.06 -7.56 11.44
N GLY A 19 -10.67 -8.29 12.48
CA GLY A 19 -10.06 -7.74 13.69
C GLY A 19 -8.67 -7.12 13.52
N TRP A 20 -8.03 -7.33 12.36
CA TRP A 20 -6.71 -6.78 12.04
C TRP A 20 -6.78 -5.35 11.48
N PHE A 21 -7.97 -4.88 11.07
CA PHE A 21 -8.15 -3.60 10.39
C PHE A 21 -8.94 -2.62 11.27
N SER A 22 -8.32 -1.49 11.63
CA SER A 22 -9.00 -0.40 12.34
C SER A 22 -10.03 0.34 11.48
N LEU A 23 -9.84 0.35 10.16
CA LEU A 23 -10.68 1.05 9.20
C LEU A 23 -10.71 0.28 7.87
N VAL A 24 -11.89 0.18 7.26
CA VAL A 24 -12.08 -0.37 5.92
C VAL A 24 -12.80 0.67 5.07
N LEU A 25 -12.15 1.12 3.99
CA LEU A 25 -12.72 2.04 2.99
C LEU A 25 -12.74 1.33 1.63
N ALA A 26 -13.90 1.23 1.01
CA ALA A 26 -14.09 0.48 -0.23
C ALA A 26 -15.22 1.06 -1.09
N GLY A 27 -15.30 0.63 -2.35
CA GLY A 27 -16.35 1.03 -3.29
C GLY A 27 -16.37 2.54 -3.53
N ASP A 28 -17.58 3.11 -3.52
CA ASP A 28 -17.82 4.51 -3.86
C ASP A 28 -17.97 5.41 -2.60
N VAL A 29 -17.28 5.08 -1.51
CA VAL A 29 -17.19 5.97 -0.32
C VAL A 29 -16.54 7.33 -0.63
N VAL A 30 -15.91 7.44 -1.80
CA VAL A 30 -15.42 8.69 -2.39
C VAL A 30 -15.95 8.85 -3.81
N PRO A 31 -16.22 10.09 -4.27
CA PRO A 31 -16.84 10.33 -5.57
C PRO A 31 -15.92 10.04 -6.76
N ARG A 32 -14.60 10.04 -6.56
CA ARG A 32 -13.62 9.79 -7.61
C ARG A 32 -12.75 8.59 -7.24
N LYS A 33 -12.54 7.72 -8.22
CA LYS A 33 -11.71 6.51 -8.09
C LYS A 33 -10.23 6.85 -8.29
N LYS A 34 -9.35 5.96 -7.82
CA LYS A 34 -7.91 5.98 -8.11
C LYS A 34 -7.68 6.20 -9.63
N PRO A 35 -6.79 7.12 -10.07
CA PRO A 35 -5.67 7.69 -9.32
C PRO A 35 -5.99 8.93 -8.46
N ASP A 36 -7.26 9.32 -8.32
CA ASP A 36 -7.61 10.41 -7.40
C ASP A 36 -7.23 10.06 -5.94
N PRO A 37 -6.65 10.98 -5.15
CA PRO A 37 -6.15 10.69 -3.80
C PRO A 37 -7.24 10.62 -2.72
N SER A 38 -8.51 10.91 -3.05
CA SER A 38 -9.59 11.12 -2.06
C SER A 38 -9.74 9.98 -1.06
N ILE A 39 -9.55 8.72 -1.46
CA ILE A 39 -9.71 7.59 -0.54
C ILE A 39 -8.62 7.56 0.53
N TYR A 40 -7.39 7.96 0.20
CA TYR A 40 -6.27 8.04 1.14
C TYR A 40 -6.33 9.29 1.99
N LEU A 41 -6.83 10.41 1.45
CA LEU A 41 -7.12 11.62 2.24
C LEU A 41 -8.23 11.35 3.27
N LEU A 42 -9.28 10.62 2.88
CA LEU A 42 -10.31 10.19 3.80
C LEU A 42 -9.75 9.23 4.88
N ALA A 43 -8.84 8.33 4.51
CA ALA A 43 -8.17 7.47 5.49
C ALA A 43 -7.35 8.28 6.51
N GLN A 44 -6.59 9.29 6.06
CA GLN A 44 -5.86 10.21 6.95
C GLN A 44 -6.80 10.90 7.93
N GLU A 45 -7.90 11.47 7.44
CA GLU A 45 -8.90 12.14 8.27
C GLU A 45 -9.48 11.20 9.33
N ARG A 46 -9.90 10.00 8.93
CA ARG A 46 -10.58 9.03 9.81
C ARG A 46 -9.65 8.40 10.84
N LEU A 47 -8.38 8.21 10.49
CA LEU A 47 -7.37 7.64 11.39
C LEU A 47 -6.61 8.71 12.19
N GLY A 48 -6.75 9.99 11.83
CA GLY A 48 -5.97 11.09 12.43
C GLY A 48 -4.48 11.00 12.15
N LEU A 49 -4.09 10.40 11.01
CA LEU A 49 -2.69 10.15 10.64
C LEU A 49 -2.18 11.15 9.61
N LYS A 50 -0.92 11.55 9.76
CA LYS A 50 -0.17 12.28 8.75
C LYS A 50 0.50 11.31 7.76
N PRO A 51 0.78 11.74 6.52
CA PRO A 51 1.43 10.86 5.55
C PRO A 51 2.79 10.32 6.00
N GLN A 52 3.54 11.10 6.81
CA GLN A 52 4.84 10.71 7.36
C GLN A 52 4.76 9.65 8.45
N GLU A 53 3.56 9.31 8.91
CA GLU A 53 3.30 8.32 9.97
C GLU A 53 2.88 6.95 9.39
N GLY A 54 2.72 6.85 8.06
CA GLY A 54 2.25 5.65 7.41
C GLY A 54 3.01 5.30 6.13
N VAL A 55 2.79 4.08 5.67
CA VAL A 55 3.24 3.56 4.37
C VAL A 55 2.03 2.90 3.72
N VAL A 56 1.89 3.06 2.41
CA VAL A 56 0.83 2.41 1.63
C VAL A 56 1.41 1.26 0.82
N VAL A 57 0.72 0.13 0.78
CA VAL A 57 1.05 -1.02 -0.08
C VAL A 57 0.06 -1.07 -1.25
N GLU A 58 0.58 -1.07 -2.48
CA GLU A 58 -0.24 -1.04 -3.70
C GLU A 58 0.30 -1.98 -4.78
N ASP A 59 -0.59 -2.48 -5.62
CA ASP A 59 -0.24 -3.39 -6.71
C ASP A 59 -0.46 -2.79 -8.09
N SER A 60 -0.94 -1.54 -8.22
CA SER A 60 -1.28 -0.92 -9.49
C SER A 60 -0.82 0.53 -9.60
N ARG A 61 -0.59 1.02 -10.82
CA ARG A 61 -0.24 2.41 -11.12
C ARG A 61 -1.24 3.40 -10.57
N ASN A 62 -2.54 3.13 -10.76
CA ASN A 62 -3.59 4.01 -10.26
C ASN A 62 -3.57 4.09 -8.74
N GLY A 63 -3.32 2.96 -8.07
CA GLY A 63 -3.12 2.92 -6.63
C GLY A 63 -1.93 3.73 -6.16
N LEU A 64 -0.76 3.48 -6.78
CA LEU A 64 0.47 4.23 -6.53
C LEU A 64 0.25 5.74 -6.63
N LEU A 65 -0.31 6.22 -7.74
CA LEU A 65 -0.55 7.65 -7.97
C LEU A 65 -1.54 8.25 -6.96
N SER A 66 -2.57 7.51 -6.58
CA SER A 66 -3.55 7.94 -5.58
C SER A 66 -2.90 8.12 -4.20
N ALA A 67 -2.07 7.16 -3.78
CA ALA A 67 -1.37 7.22 -2.51
C ALA A 67 -0.31 8.32 -2.46
N LEU A 68 0.47 8.47 -3.54
CA LEU A 68 1.43 9.57 -3.70
C LEU A 68 0.73 10.94 -3.69
N GLY A 69 -0.42 11.06 -4.36
CA GLY A 69 -1.24 12.28 -4.35
C GLY A 69 -1.78 12.65 -2.96
N ALA A 70 -1.84 11.69 -2.04
CA ALA A 70 -2.17 11.90 -0.63
C ALA A 70 -0.91 12.08 0.26
N GLY A 71 0.29 12.03 -0.31
CA GLY A 71 1.57 12.29 0.34
C GLY A 71 2.24 11.08 0.99
N PHE A 72 1.70 9.86 0.82
CA PHE A 72 2.27 8.67 1.45
C PHE A 72 3.45 8.09 0.67
N PRO A 73 4.48 7.56 1.34
CA PRO A 73 5.39 6.60 0.71
C PRO A 73 4.64 5.33 0.32
N VAL A 74 5.01 4.77 -0.85
CA VAL A 74 4.35 3.58 -1.39
C VAL A 74 5.33 2.43 -1.59
N ILE A 75 4.99 1.26 -1.05
CA ILE A 75 5.58 -0.02 -1.42
C ILE A 75 4.72 -0.61 -2.54
N ALA A 76 5.27 -0.67 -3.74
CA ALA A 76 4.63 -1.29 -4.88
C ALA A 76 4.93 -2.79 -4.91
N THR A 77 3.86 -3.60 -5.00
CA THR A 77 3.92 -5.05 -5.22
C THR A 77 3.07 -5.46 -6.43
N PRO A 78 3.57 -5.26 -7.66
CA PRO A 78 2.80 -5.53 -8.87
C PRO A 78 2.34 -6.99 -8.96
N SER A 79 1.10 -7.19 -9.39
CA SER A 79 0.53 -8.51 -9.66
C SER A 79 0.67 -8.87 -11.14
N LEU A 80 0.33 -10.10 -11.51
CA LEU A 80 0.33 -10.57 -12.91
C LEU A 80 -0.40 -9.63 -13.88
N TYR A 81 -1.41 -8.90 -13.40
CA TYR A 81 -2.21 -7.98 -14.22
C TYR A 81 -1.61 -6.58 -14.36
N THR A 82 -0.58 -6.27 -13.58
CA THR A 82 -0.04 -4.92 -13.44
C THR A 82 1.48 -4.86 -13.56
N LEU A 83 2.13 -5.97 -13.93
CA LEU A 83 3.59 -6.09 -14.13
C LEU A 83 4.14 -5.07 -15.13
N ASP A 84 3.42 -4.82 -16.23
CA ASP A 84 3.86 -3.93 -17.31
C ASP A 84 3.58 -2.44 -17.04
N GLN A 85 3.08 -2.11 -15.85
CA GLN A 85 2.82 -0.73 -15.46
C GLN A 85 4.07 -0.05 -14.89
N ASP A 86 4.06 1.29 -14.88
CA ASP A 86 5.19 2.10 -14.42
C ASP A 86 5.16 2.36 -12.91
N TYR A 87 6.21 1.96 -12.19
CA TYR A 87 6.32 2.14 -10.74
C TYR A 87 7.51 3.01 -10.31
N ARG A 88 8.08 3.80 -11.23
CA ARG A 88 9.31 4.57 -10.96
C ARG A 88 9.20 5.52 -9.76
N GLU A 89 8.01 6.01 -9.43
CA GLU A 89 7.76 6.91 -8.28
C GLU A 89 7.50 6.16 -6.97
N ALA A 90 7.42 4.83 -6.96
CA ALA A 90 7.25 4.07 -5.73
C ALA A 90 8.47 4.23 -4.82
N ALA A 91 8.24 4.30 -3.51
CA ALA A 91 9.34 4.30 -2.56
C ALA A 91 10.08 2.96 -2.60
N VAL A 92 9.33 1.85 -2.74
CA VAL A 92 9.89 0.51 -2.84
C VAL A 92 9.19 -0.25 -3.96
N LEU A 93 9.94 -1.07 -4.70
CA LEU A 93 9.39 -2.04 -5.63
C LEU A 93 9.84 -3.46 -5.24
N LEU A 94 8.87 -4.33 -4.93
CA LEU A 94 9.07 -5.73 -4.60
C LEU A 94 8.07 -6.60 -5.38
N PRO A 95 8.39 -7.84 -5.76
CA PRO A 95 7.40 -8.74 -6.37
C PRO A 95 6.43 -9.37 -5.34
N HIS A 96 6.77 -9.34 -4.05
CA HIS A 96 5.96 -9.83 -2.92
C HIS A 96 6.50 -9.25 -1.61
N LEU A 97 5.79 -9.42 -0.48
CA LEU A 97 6.22 -8.91 0.83
C LEU A 97 7.30 -9.78 1.51
N GLY A 98 7.48 -11.02 1.06
CA GLY A 98 8.52 -11.93 1.56
C GLY A 98 8.08 -12.67 2.82
N GLU A 99 8.77 -13.78 3.09
CA GLU A 99 8.56 -14.65 4.24
C GLU A 99 9.93 -15.05 4.82
N PRO A 100 10.04 -15.49 6.10
CA PRO A 100 11.33 -15.84 6.71
C PRO A 100 12.19 -16.84 5.91
N GLY A 101 11.56 -17.77 5.18
CA GLY A 101 12.25 -18.72 4.29
C GLY A 101 12.34 -18.28 2.82
N ASN A 102 11.67 -17.20 2.44
CA ASN A 102 11.63 -16.67 1.08
C ASN A 102 11.54 -15.13 1.08
N PRO A 103 12.63 -14.43 1.43
CA PRO A 103 12.62 -12.96 1.44
C PRO A 103 12.50 -12.42 0.01
N ALA A 104 11.82 -11.29 -0.15
CA ALA A 104 11.56 -10.64 -1.43
C ALA A 104 12.78 -9.85 -1.93
N PRO A 105 13.13 -9.93 -3.22
CA PRO A 105 14.19 -9.10 -3.79
C PRO A 105 13.75 -7.64 -3.91
N VAL A 106 14.55 -6.71 -3.38
CA VAL A 106 14.33 -5.26 -3.48
C VAL A 106 14.80 -4.75 -4.84
N LEU A 107 13.85 -4.41 -5.71
CA LEU A 107 14.13 -3.91 -7.06
C LEU A 107 14.37 -2.40 -7.07
N GLN A 108 13.72 -1.68 -6.15
CA GLN A 108 13.86 -0.23 -5.93
C GLN A 108 13.62 0.08 -4.45
N GLY A 109 14.28 1.11 -3.93
CA GLY A 109 14.08 1.61 -2.58
C GLY A 109 15.27 1.40 -1.64
N PRO A 110 15.07 1.55 -0.31
CA PRO A 110 16.11 1.27 0.65
C PRO A 110 16.48 -0.21 0.57
N ARG A 111 17.79 -0.50 0.54
CA ARG A 111 18.33 -1.85 0.40
C ARG A 111 18.11 -2.47 -0.99
N ALA A 112 17.98 -1.65 -2.04
CA ALA A 112 17.94 -2.14 -3.42
C ALA A 112 19.10 -3.12 -3.72
N GLY A 113 18.78 -4.26 -4.32
CA GLY A 113 19.71 -5.37 -4.55
C GLY A 113 19.77 -6.41 -3.42
N GLU A 114 19.20 -6.12 -2.25
CA GLU A 114 19.09 -7.08 -1.15
C GLU A 114 17.78 -7.88 -1.21
N ARG A 115 17.63 -8.83 -0.28
CA ARG A 115 16.37 -9.53 -0.04
C ARG A 115 15.85 -9.25 1.36
N VAL A 116 14.56 -8.97 1.49
CA VAL A 116 13.94 -8.56 2.76
C VAL A 116 12.63 -9.30 3.04
N VAL A 117 12.29 -9.43 4.31
CA VAL A 117 10.91 -9.63 4.74
C VAL A 117 10.36 -8.26 5.11
N VAL A 118 9.21 -7.88 4.58
CA VAL A 118 8.56 -6.61 4.91
C VAL A 118 7.91 -6.75 6.29
N ASP A 119 8.73 -6.56 7.31
CA ASP A 119 8.33 -6.48 8.71
C ASP A 119 8.24 -5.01 9.19
N LEU A 120 7.93 -4.81 10.47
CA LEU A 120 7.84 -3.46 11.05
C LEU A 120 9.16 -2.69 10.94
N CYS A 121 10.31 -3.36 11.13
CA CYS A 121 11.62 -2.71 11.01
C CYS A 121 11.88 -2.22 9.58
N TYR A 122 11.50 -3.00 8.57
CA TYR A 122 11.63 -2.58 7.19
C TYR A 122 10.65 -1.46 6.83
N LEU A 123 9.40 -1.51 7.31
CA LEU A 123 8.43 -0.42 7.12
C LEU A 123 8.94 0.91 7.70
N GLU A 124 9.58 0.89 8.87
CA GLU A 124 10.23 2.07 9.47
C GLU A 124 11.39 2.58 8.62
N ALA A 125 12.21 1.68 8.06
CA ALA A 125 13.30 2.04 7.16
C ALA A 125 12.77 2.74 5.89
N VAL A 126 11.67 2.24 5.30
CA VAL A 126 11.01 2.86 4.14
C VAL A 126 10.50 4.26 4.47
N ARG A 127 9.79 4.40 5.59
CA ARG A 127 9.25 5.70 6.05
C ARG A 127 10.35 6.74 6.27
N THR A 128 11.47 6.31 6.83
CA THR A 128 12.63 7.18 7.12
C THR A 128 13.34 7.59 5.83
N TRP A 129 13.58 6.64 4.91
CA TRP A 129 14.22 6.89 3.63
C TRP A 129 13.44 7.86 2.75
N TRP A 130 12.11 7.75 2.73
CA TRP A 130 11.25 8.67 1.97
C TRP A 130 11.20 10.10 2.52
N SER A 131 11.52 10.27 3.80
CA SER A 131 11.51 11.59 4.45
C SER A 131 12.83 12.36 4.26
N THR A 132 13.81 11.80 3.55
CA THR A 132 15.14 12.37 3.28
C THR A 132 15.22 12.91 1.85
#